data_AF-A0A6A4LN11-F1
#
_entry.id   AF-A0A6A4LN11-F1
#
_cell.length_a   1.000
_cell.length_b   1.000
_cell.length_c   1.000
_cell.angle_alpha   90.00
_cell.angle_beta   90.00
_cell.angle_gamma   90.00
#
_symmetry.space_group_name_H-M   'P 1'
#
loop_
_entity.id
_entity.type
_entity.pdbx_description
1 polymer ?
#
loop_
_entity_poly.entity_id
_entity_poly.type
_entity_poly.pdbx_seq_one_letter_code
_entity_poly.pdbx_strand_id
1 'polypeptide(L)'
;MRKTIQCKESRIGKQPIEVPSNVTVTLEGQGLQAQGPLGQLAITYPREVKVEREDSGYRATVEGKVLVLNLGFSHPVNMEIPEGIQVKVEENTRITVSGYDKSAVGQFAASVRKWRPPEPYKGKGVKYADEIIRRKEGKAGKKK
;
A
#
# COMPACT_ATOMS: atom_id res chain seq x y z
N MET A 1 9.15 -17.72 42.25
CA MET A 1 9.03 -16.26 42.09
C MET A 1 9.99 -15.77 41.02
N ARG A 2 9.48 -15.30 39.88
CA ARG A 2 10.25 -14.57 38.85
C ARG A 2 9.37 -13.40 38.37
N LYS A 3 9.91 -12.19 38.49
CA LYS A 3 9.25 -10.94 38.08
C LYS A 3 9.08 -10.91 36.56
N THR A 4 7.86 -10.71 36.11
CA THR A 4 7.51 -10.45 34.72
C THR A 4 7.80 -8.99 34.40
N ILE A 5 8.77 -8.74 33.51
CA ILE A 5 8.98 -7.42 32.90
C ILE A 5 7.97 -7.30 31.75
N GLN A 6 7.03 -6.37 31.88
CA GLN A 6 6.03 -6.11 30.85
C GLN A 6 6.63 -5.33 29.68
N CYS A 7 6.29 -5.73 28.45
CA CYS A 7 6.45 -4.91 27.25
C CYS A 7 5.06 -4.61 26.69
N LYS A 8 4.89 -3.38 26.19
CA LYS A 8 3.63 -2.63 26.18
C LYS A 8 2.83 -2.71 24.87
N GLU A 9 3.20 -3.55 23.90
CA GLU A 9 2.57 -3.54 22.57
C GLU A 9 2.35 -4.95 21.98
N SER A 10 1.08 -5.26 21.71
CA SER A 10 0.49 -6.38 20.94
C SER A 10 0.47 -7.78 21.57
N ARG A 11 -0.74 -8.24 21.94
CA ARG A 11 -1.06 -9.60 22.41
C ARG A 11 -1.95 -10.41 21.45
N ILE A 12 -2.62 -9.80 20.47
CA ILE A 12 -3.64 -10.46 19.63
C ILE A 12 -3.04 -11.15 18.39
N GLY A 13 -2.13 -10.47 17.66
CA GLY A 13 -1.54 -11.04 16.43
C GLY A 13 -0.37 -12.01 16.64
N LYS A 14 0.07 -12.22 17.89
CA LYS A 14 1.12 -13.18 18.28
C LYS A 14 0.57 -14.38 19.05
N GLN A 15 -0.72 -14.38 19.37
CA GLN A 15 -1.33 -15.54 20.00
C GLN A 15 -1.34 -16.68 18.98
N PRO A 16 -0.66 -17.80 19.25
CA PRO A 16 -0.75 -18.97 18.39
C PRO A 16 -2.19 -19.45 18.40
N ILE A 17 -2.78 -19.62 17.22
CA ILE A 17 -4.09 -20.26 17.07
C ILE A 17 -3.81 -21.76 17.15
N GLU A 18 -4.33 -22.41 18.18
CA GLU A 18 -4.18 -23.86 18.31
C GLU A 18 -5.02 -24.53 17.23
N VAL A 19 -4.35 -25.18 16.27
CA VAL A 19 -5.02 -25.99 15.25
C VAL A 19 -5.46 -27.29 15.92
N PRO A 20 -6.77 -27.56 16.07
CA PRO A 20 -7.22 -28.83 16.63
C PRO A 20 -6.85 -29.95 15.65
N SER A 21 -6.46 -31.12 16.17
CA SER A 21 -5.98 -32.29 15.42
C SER A 21 -6.90 -32.78 14.30
N ASN A 22 -8.16 -32.34 14.29
CA ASN A 22 -9.20 -32.76 13.36
C ASN A 22 -9.27 -31.86 12.12
N VAL A 23 -8.36 -30.88 11.98
CA VAL A 23 -8.35 -29.89 10.91
C VAL A 23 -6.95 -29.80 10.29
N THR A 24 -6.86 -30.01 8.97
CA THR A 24 -5.61 -29.93 8.21
C THR A 24 -5.52 -28.58 7.50
N VAL A 25 -4.48 -27.80 7.76
CA VAL A 25 -4.26 -26.49 7.12
C VAL A 25 -3.11 -26.59 6.11
N THR A 26 -3.40 -26.36 4.83
CA THR A 26 -2.43 -26.26 3.74
C THR A 26 -2.26 -24.80 3.30
N LEU A 27 -1.01 -24.34 3.26
CA LEU A 27 -0.65 -22.99 2.83
C LEU A 27 -0.04 -23.05 1.43
N GLU A 28 -0.76 -22.56 0.43
CA GLU A 28 -0.31 -22.51 -0.96
C GLU A 28 -0.20 -21.04 -1.40
N GLY A 29 0.99 -20.47 -1.23
CA GLY A 29 1.30 -19.09 -1.62
C GLY A 29 0.48 -18.05 -0.84
N GLN A 30 -0.54 -17.48 -1.48
CA GLN A 30 -1.47 -16.50 -0.88
C GLN A 30 -2.81 -17.11 -0.47
N GLY A 31 -3.04 -18.40 -0.76
CA GLY A 31 -4.22 -19.14 -0.36
C GLY A 31 -3.97 -19.96 0.90
N LEU A 32 -4.78 -19.72 1.93
CA LEU A 32 -4.87 -20.58 3.11
C LEU A 32 -6.05 -21.52 2.91
N GLN A 33 -5.78 -22.81 2.79
CA GLN A 33 -6.80 -23.86 2.70
C GLN A 33 -6.84 -24.59 4.05
N ALA A 34 -8.02 -24.70 4.64
CA ALA A 34 -8.24 -25.44 5.88
C ALA A 34 -9.35 -26.47 5.66
N GLN A 35 -9.03 -27.75 5.84
CA GLN A 35 -9.98 -28.86 5.73
C GLN A 35 -10.37 -29.34 7.12
N GLY A 36 -11.67 -29.29 7.44
CA GLY A 36 -12.23 -29.80 8.70
C GLY A 36 -13.40 -30.77 8.47
N PRO A 37 -13.94 -31.36 9.55
CA PRO A 37 -14.98 -32.40 9.46
C PRO A 37 -16.31 -31.93 8.87
N LEU A 38 -16.55 -30.62 8.83
CA LEU A 38 -17.79 -30.02 8.33
C LEU A 38 -17.61 -29.28 6.99
N GLY A 39 -16.42 -29.37 6.37
CA GLY A 39 -16.14 -28.75 5.07
C GLY A 39 -14.74 -28.19 4.94
N GLN A 40 -14.47 -27.59 3.77
CA GLN A 40 -13.20 -26.96 3.43
C GLN A 40 -13.39 -25.45 3.31
N LEU A 41 -12.43 -24.67 3.82
CA LEU A 41 -12.41 -23.20 3.67
C LEU A 41 -11.11 -22.79 2.97
N ALA A 42 -11.24 -21.98 1.92
CA ALA A 42 -10.11 -21.38 1.21
C ALA A 42 -10.20 -19.85 1.32
N ILE A 43 -9.17 -19.22 1.88
CA ILE A 43 -9.07 -17.76 2.02
C ILE A 43 -7.83 -17.28 1.28
N THR A 44 -8.01 -16.39 0.31
CA THR A 44 -6.91 -15.72 -0.41
C THR A 44 -6.61 -14.37 0.26
N TYR A 45 -5.38 -14.18 0.73
CA TYR A 45 -4.97 -12.92 1.33
C TYR A 45 -4.88 -11.80 0.27
N PRO A 46 -5.51 -10.63 0.47
CA PRO A 46 -5.41 -9.54 -0.49
C PRO A 46 -4.01 -8.89 -0.45
N ARG A 47 -3.52 -8.46 -1.62
CA ARG A 47 -2.36 -7.58 -1.77
C ARG A 47 -2.78 -6.25 -2.39
N GLU A 48 -3.58 -5.48 -1.66
CA GLU A 48 -3.93 -4.12 -2.09
C GLU A 48 -2.92 -3.11 -1.53
N VAL A 49 -2.30 -2.32 -2.41
CA VAL A 49 -1.56 -1.12 -2.04
C VAL A 49 -2.26 0.07 -2.68
N LYS A 50 -2.98 0.83 -1.85
CA LYS A 50 -3.65 2.05 -2.29
C LYS A 50 -2.64 3.19 -2.27
N VAL A 51 -2.52 3.91 -3.39
CA VAL A 51 -1.71 5.13 -3.50
C VAL A 51 -2.68 6.28 -3.66
N GLU A 52 -2.70 7.17 -2.67
CA GLU A 52 -3.54 8.36 -2.69
C GLU A 52 -2.69 9.59 -2.96
N ARG A 53 -3.26 10.58 -3.62
CA ARG A 53 -2.61 11.87 -3.79
C ARG A 53 -3.43 12.96 -3.14
N GLU A 54 -2.77 13.90 -2.48
CA GLU A 54 -3.40 15.13 -2.00
C GLU A 54 -3.03 16.31 -2.90
N ASP A 55 -4.04 17.12 -3.23
CA ASP A 55 -4.02 18.49 -3.74
C ASP A 55 -4.02 18.80 -5.25
N SER A 56 -4.62 19.97 -5.54
CA SER A 56 -5.18 20.47 -6.79
C SER A 56 -4.18 20.73 -7.93
N GLY A 57 -4.39 20.06 -9.07
CA GLY A 57 -3.71 20.33 -10.34
C GLY A 57 -3.00 19.13 -10.97
N TYR A 58 -2.54 18.15 -10.18
CA TYR A 58 -1.90 16.97 -10.76
C TYR A 58 -2.93 15.92 -11.19
N ARG A 59 -2.65 15.17 -12.25
CA ARG A 59 -3.57 14.16 -12.80
C ARG A 59 -2.79 12.92 -13.21
N ALA A 60 -3.36 11.75 -12.99
CA ALA A 60 -2.87 10.49 -13.54
C ALA A 60 -3.87 9.99 -14.58
N THR A 61 -3.39 9.56 -15.74
CA THR A 61 -4.18 8.93 -16.80
C THR A 61 -3.50 7.64 -17.22
N VAL A 62 -4.29 6.61 -17.51
CA VAL A 62 -3.79 5.34 -18.04
C VAL A 62 -4.07 5.29 -19.53
N GLU A 63 -3.01 5.22 -20.33
CA GLU A 63 -3.06 5.10 -21.77
C GLU A 63 -2.54 3.71 -22.16
N GLY A 64 -3.43 2.72 -22.17
CA GLY A 64 -3.10 1.33 -22.49
C GLY A 64 -2.07 0.74 -21.52
N LYS A 65 -0.81 0.61 -21.99
CA LYS A 65 0.32 0.10 -21.20
C LYS A 65 1.15 1.21 -20.54
N VAL A 66 0.81 2.49 -20.74
CA VAL A 66 1.56 3.63 -20.22
C VAL A 66 0.72 4.35 -19.16
N LEU A 67 1.35 4.64 -18.02
CA LEU A 67 0.82 5.54 -17.00
C LEU A 67 1.38 6.94 -17.23
N VAL A 68 0.51 7.89 -17.55
CA VAL A 68 0.87 9.29 -17.78
C VAL A 68 0.56 10.11 -16.52
N LEU A 69 1.58 10.79 -16.00
CA LEU A 69 1.51 11.57 -14.77
C LEU A 69 1.80 13.05 -15.03
N ASN A 70 0.82 13.89 -14.75
CA ASN A 70 0.92 15.35 -14.84
C ASN A 70 1.23 15.95 -13.47
N LEU A 71 2.47 15.85 -12.98
CA LEU A 71 2.87 16.24 -11.61
C LEU A 71 3.30 17.71 -11.46
N GLY A 72 2.89 18.58 -12.40
CA GLY A 72 3.26 19.99 -12.43
C GLY A 72 4.68 20.25 -12.93
N PHE A 73 5.26 19.28 -13.63
CA PHE A 73 6.41 19.50 -14.50
C PHE A 73 5.94 20.11 -15.83
N SER A 74 6.85 20.74 -16.57
CA SER A 74 6.53 21.34 -17.89
C SER A 74 6.16 20.32 -18.96
N HIS A 75 6.42 19.04 -18.73
CA HIS A 75 6.15 17.92 -19.64
C HIS A 75 5.53 16.76 -18.84
N PRO A 76 4.63 15.97 -19.45
CA PRO A 76 4.04 14.80 -18.81
C PRO A 76 5.10 13.72 -18.59
N VAL A 77 5.01 13.05 -17.44
CA VAL A 77 5.90 11.92 -17.11
C VAL A 77 5.21 10.63 -17.54
N ASN A 78 5.80 9.93 -18.51
CA ASN A 78 5.29 8.68 -19.03
C ASN A 78 6.04 7.51 -18.38
N MET A 79 5.31 6.53 -17.86
CA MET A 79 5.89 5.31 -17.28
C MET A 79 5.25 4.08 -17.90
N GLU A 80 6.07 3.13 -18.31
CA GLU A 80 5.60 1.85 -18.84
C GLU A 80 5.20 0.92 -17.69
N ILE A 81 4.02 0.30 -17.81
CA ILE A 81 3.53 -0.69 -16.86
C ILE A 81 4.17 -2.03 -17.23
N PRO A 82 4.99 -2.65 -16.35
CA PRO A 82 5.61 -3.93 -16.64
C PRO A 82 4.57 -5.07 -16.61
N GLU A 83 4.90 -6.19 -17.26
CA GLU A 83 3.99 -7.33 -17.38
C GLU A 83 3.61 -7.92 -16.01
N GLY A 84 2.34 -8.28 -15.83
CA GLY A 84 1.83 -8.83 -14.57
C GLY A 84 1.42 -7.78 -13.52
N ILE A 85 1.45 -6.49 -13.87
CA ILE A 85 0.90 -5.39 -13.07
C ILE A 85 -0.31 -4.78 -13.81
N GLN A 86 -1.40 -4.56 -13.09
CA GLN A 86 -2.56 -3.81 -13.55
C GLN A 86 -2.68 -2.52 -12.75
N VAL A 87 -2.79 -1.39 -13.44
CA VAL A 87 -2.95 -0.08 -12.83
C VAL A 87 -4.36 0.43 -13.14
N LYS A 88 -5.14 0.71 -12.08
CA LYS A 88 -6.47 1.32 -12.18
C LYS A 88 -6.42 2.73 -11.61
N VAL A 89 -7.04 3.67 -12.32
CA VAL A 89 -7.18 5.06 -11.88
C VAL A 89 -8.66 5.36 -11.76
N GLU A 90 -9.14 5.54 -10.54
CA GLU A 90 -10.59 5.68 -10.26
C GLU A 90 -11.06 7.14 -10.36
N GLU A 91 -10.23 8.12 -10.01
CA GLU A 91 -10.66 9.52 -9.89
C GLU A 91 -9.59 10.54 -10.32
N ASN A 92 -8.58 10.12 -11.09
CA ASN A 92 -7.36 10.87 -11.43
C ASN A 92 -6.43 11.18 -10.24
N THR A 93 -6.92 10.98 -9.02
CA THR A 93 -6.27 11.31 -7.75
C THR A 93 -5.82 10.06 -7.00
N ARG A 94 -6.54 8.95 -7.18
CA ARG A 94 -6.24 7.64 -6.60
C ARG A 94 -5.73 6.69 -7.66
N ILE A 95 -4.59 6.08 -7.40
CA ILE A 95 -3.96 5.08 -8.26
C ILE A 95 -3.93 3.77 -7.48
N THR A 96 -4.60 2.75 -8.00
CA THR A 96 -4.60 1.40 -7.45
C THR A 96 -3.72 0.54 -8.32
N VAL A 97 -2.62 0.04 -7.75
CA VAL A 97 -1.70 -0.87 -8.42
C VAL A 97 -1.98 -2.28 -7.90
N SER A 98 -2.51 -3.15 -8.75
CA SER A 98 -2.65 -4.58 -8.48
C SER A 98 -1.62 -5.37 -9.27
N GLY A 99 -1.18 -6.52 -8.75
CA GLY A 99 -0.25 -7.37 -9.47
C GLY A 99 0.09 -8.65 -8.71
N TYR A 100 0.58 -9.63 -9.47
CA TYR A 100 0.89 -10.98 -8.96
C TYR A 100 2.16 -11.02 -8.11
N ASP A 101 3.14 -10.13 -8.35
CA ASP A 101 4.39 -10.03 -7.57
C ASP A 101 4.49 -8.77 -6.68
N LYS A 102 5.00 -8.94 -5.44
CA LYS A 102 5.05 -7.91 -4.37
C LYS A 102 6.17 -6.95 -4.65
N SER A 103 7.30 -7.54 -5.08
CA SER A 103 8.51 -6.81 -5.35
C SER A 103 8.28 -5.92 -6.55
N ALA A 104 7.70 -6.45 -7.63
CA ALA A 104 7.32 -5.66 -8.81
C ALA A 104 6.28 -4.57 -8.50
N VAL A 105 5.18 -4.89 -7.81
CA VAL A 105 4.15 -3.89 -7.42
C VAL A 105 4.74 -2.80 -6.51
N GLY A 106 5.56 -3.20 -5.53
CA GLY A 106 6.22 -2.28 -4.61
C GLY A 106 7.25 -1.41 -5.31
N GLN A 107 8.06 -1.97 -6.20
CA GLN A 107 9.06 -1.24 -6.99
C GLN A 107 8.40 -0.25 -7.96
N PHE A 108 7.31 -0.67 -8.62
CA PHE A 108 6.54 0.22 -9.48
C PHE A 108 5.92 1.38 -8.67
N ALA A 109 5.27 1.09 -7.54
CA ALA A 109 4.72 2.11 -6.67
C ALA A 109 5.79 3.05 -6.09
N ALA A 110 6.98 2.53 -5.77
CA ALA A 110 8.11 3.33 -5.32
C ALA A 110 8.66 4.23 -6.45
N SER A 111 8.73 3.73 -7.68
CA SER A 111 9.11 4.52 -8.86
C SER A 111 8.14 5.68 -9.11
N VAL A 112 6.83 5.44 -9.00
CA VAL A 112 5.79 6.47 -9.09
C VAL A 112 6.01 7.54 -8.00
N ARG A 113 6.29 7.12 -6.77
CA ARG A 113 6.54 8.01 -5.63
C ARG A 113 7.82 8.84 -5.78
N LYS A 114 8.87 8.27 -6.38
CA LYS A 114 10.19 8.90 -6.53
C LYS A 114 10.14 10.23 -7.30
N TRP A 115 9.23 10.35 -8.27
CA TRP A 115 9.08 11.57 -9.07
C TRP A 115 8.66 12.79 -8.26
N ARG A 116 7.75 12.61 -7.29
CA ARG A 116 7.29 13.71 -6.43
C ARG A 116 6.94 13.17 -5.04
N PRO A 117 7.93 13.03 -4.14
CA PRO A 117 7.67 12.61 -2.77
C PRO A 117 6.83 13.65 -2.01
N PRO A 118 6.11 13.24 -0.96
CA PRO A 118 5.27 14.16 -0.19
C PRO A 118 6.11 15.20 0.56
N GLU A 119 5.77 16.47 0.38
CA GLU A 119 6.49 17.58 1.00
C GLU A 119 6.26 17.66 2.53
N PRO A 120 7.28 17.96 3.35
CA PRO A 120 7.16 18.02 4.81
C PRO A 120 6.24 19.13 5.36
N TYR A 121 5.84 20.11 4.55
CA TYR A 121 5.02 21.23 5.03
C TYR A 121 3.53 21.01 4.72
N LYS A 122 3.19 20.88 3.42
CA LYS A 122 1.81 20.75 2.95
C LYS A 122 1.42 19.30 2.62
N GLY A 123 2.36 18.35 2.70
CA GLY A 123 2.11 16.95 2.32
C GLY A 123 1.85 16.74 0.82
N LYS A 124 2.16 17.74 -0.01
CA LYS A 124 1.89 17.70 -1.46
C LYS A 124 2.83 16.71 -2.14
N GLY A 125 2.27 15.85 -2.99
CA GLY A 125 3.02 14.84 -3.72
C GLY A 125 2.29 13.50 -3.76
N VAL A 126 2.96 12.48 -4.28
CA VAL A 126 2.47 11.10 -4.31
C VAL A 126 2.74 10.46 -2.96
N LYS A 127 1.68 10.02 -2.27
CA LYS A 127 1.78 9.32 -0.98
C LYS A 127 1.10 7.96 -1.07
N TYR A 128 1.41 7.06 -0.16
CA TYR A 128 0.57 5.88 0.04
C TYR A 128 -0.73 6.29 0.75
N ALA A 129 -1.81 5.51 0.59
CA ALA A 129 -3.12 5.84 1.15
C ALA A 129 -3.08 6.10 2.65
N ASP A 130 -2.42 5.22 3.39
CA ASP A 130 -2.39 5.28 4.85
C ASP A 130 -1.10 5.95 5.40
N GLU A 131 -0.36 6.69 4.55
CA GLU A 131 0.90 7.32 4.97
C GLU A 131 0.66 8.61 5.77
N ILE A 132 1.00 8.57 7.06
CA ILE A 132 0.97 9.75 7.94
C ILE A 132 2.22 10.60 7.69
N ILE A 133 2.05 11.75 7.05
CA ILE A 133 3.11 12.71 6.79
C ILE A 133 3.30 13.59 8.02
N ARG A 134 4.48 13.56 8.64
CA ARG A 134 4.85 14.49 9.71
C ARG A 134 5.02 15.89 9.14
N ARG A 135 4.01 16.75 9.37
CA ARG A 135 4.00 18.13 8.91
C ARG A 135 4.86 19.00 9.83
N LYS A 136 5.75 19.79 9.24
CA LYS A 136 6.46 20.88 9.92
C LYS A 136 5.61 22.15 9.85
N GLU A 137 5.69 22.96 10.90
CA GLU A 137 5.10 24.29 10.88
C GLU A 137 5.68 25.11 9.72
N GLY A 138 4.80 25.83 9.01
CA GLY A 138 5.16 26.67 7.87
C GLY A 138 5.93 27.92 8.29
N LYS A 139 5.82 29.02 7.53
CA LYS A 139 6.58 30.26 7.80
C LYS A 139 6.53 30.66 9.28
N ALA A 140 7.68 30.58 9.93
CA ALA A 140 7.93 30.91 11.34
C ALA A 140 7.88 32.43 11.64
N GLY A 141 7.10 33.19 10.88
CA GLY A 141 7.02 34.65 10.97
C GLY A 141 5.83 35.17 11.78
N LYS A 142 4.88 34.30 12.16
CA LYS A 142 3.76 34.74 12.99
C LYS A 142 4.17 34.65 14.46
N LYS A 143 4.75 35.75 14.97
CA LYS A 143 4.86 35.97 16.42
C LYS A 143 3.46 35.75 17.02
N LYS A 144 3.38 34.87 18.00
CA LYS A 144 2.17 34.58 18.75
C LYS A 144 1.75 35.79 19.56
#